data_AF-A0A511KA86-F1
#
_entry.id   AF-A0A511KA86-F1
#
_cell.length_a   1.000
_cell.length_b   1.000
_cell.length_c   1.000
_cell.angle_alpha   90.00
_cell.angle_beta   90.00
_cell.angle_gamma   90.00
#
_symmetry.space_group_name_H-M   'P 1'
#
loop_
_entity.id
_entity.type
_entity.pdbx_description
1 polymer ?
#
loop_
_entity_poly.entity_id
_entity_poly.type
_entity_poly.pdbx_seq_one_letter_code
_entity_poly.pdbx_strand_id
1 'polypeptide(L)'
;MTEEGSKGGLWRRVRDTGAKAIERYHRLGWKGKLVFGLGSDCIFLAGVVVLIIGPNEIFARFASLADEIRSLSYAWAIFLAVTVVLSFPPMIGFGTAQTLAGFASTLWPGFLVSAGSCLLGSTLTFLYLFIGDRVYKFADPESRGEMDTLSKGLNAPSIVVSAALAVGASYYVYNVSRPLTSPIYVFVTDESSPDNEEPRCSSS
;
A
#
# COMPACT_ATOMS: atom_id res chain seq x y z
N MET A 1 40.18 19.51 6.03
CA MET A 1 39.55 18.23 5.64
C MET A 1 38.07 18.53 5.35
N THR A 2 37.76 18.93 4.11
CA THR A 2 36.99 18.15 3.10
C THR A 2 35.46 18.14 3.26
N GLU A 3 34.81 19.31 3.22
CA GLU A 3 33.36 19.42 2.92
C GLU A 3 33.08 19.84 1.46
N GLU A 4 33.89 20.72 0.89
CA GLU A 4 33.77 21.24 -0.49
C GLU A 4 33.93 20.13 -1.56
N GLY A 5 34.82 19.17 -1.33
CA GLY A 5 35.06 18.05 -2.26
C GLY A 5 33.92 17.03 -2.33
N SER A 6 33.14 16.89 -1.26
CA SER A 6 32.00 15.95 -1.19
C SER A 6 30.82 16.46 -2.01
N LYS A 7 30.49 17.75 -1.90
CA LYS A 7 29.42 18.40 -2.67
C LYS A 7 29.68 18.34 -4.17
N GLY A 8 30.92 18.60 -4.61
CA GLY A 8 31.31 18.51 -6.02
C GLY A 8 31.25 17.09 -6.59
N GLY A 9 31.63 16.09 -5.80
CA GLY A 9 31.53 14.67 -6.17
C GLY A 9 30.08 14.18 -6.24
N LEU A 10 29.24 14.61 -5.30
CA LEU A 10 27.81 14.30 -5.27
C LEU A 10 27.09 14.94 -6.46
N TRP A 11 27.34 16.22 -6.75
CA TRP A 11 26.73 16.91 -7.89
C TRP A 11 27.09 16.26 -9.23
N ARG A 12 28.37 15.92 -9.44
CA ARG A 12 28.79 15.20 -10.66
C ARG A 12 28.09 13.85 -10.79
N ARG A 13 28.00 13.09 -9.69
CA ARG A 13 27.27 11.81 -9.67
C ARG A 13 25.79 11.99 -10.02
N VAL A 14 25.09 12.94 -9.38
CA VAL A 14 23.67 13.23 -9.67
C VAL A 14 23.46 13.61 -11.13
N ARG A 15 24.33 14.45 -11.70
CA ARG A 15 24.23 14.89 -13.09
C ARG A 15 24.52 13.76 -14.10
N ASP A 16 25.55 12.97 -13.85
CA ASP A 16 25.93 11.87 -14.74
C ASP A 16 24.90 10.71 -14.68
N THR A 17 24.33 10.48 -13.49
CA THR A 17 23.19 9.59 -13.24
C THR A 17 21.93 10.10 -13.96
N GLY A 18 21.63 11.40 -13.88
CA GLY A 18 20.52 12.02 -14.61
C GLY A 18 20.66 11.92 -16.13
N ALA A 19 21.86 12.18 -16.65
CA ALA A 19 22.15 12.10 -18.08
C ALA A 19 21.94 10.67 -18.62
N LYS A 20 22.41 9.64 -17.90
CA LYS A 20 22.21 8.23 -18.27
C LYS A 20 20.75 7.76 -18.13
N ALA A 21 20.01 8.31 -17.16
CA ALA A 21 18.58 8.01 -16.98
C ALA A 21 17.75 8.59 -18.12
N ILE A 22 18.08 9.82 -18.52
CA ILE A 22 17.53 10.49 -19.69
C ILE A 22 17.87 9.68 -20.95
N GLU A 23 19.11 9.22 -21.10
CA GLU A 23 19.52 8.44 -22.27
C GLU A 23 18.80 7.07 -22.36
N ARG A 24 18.56 6.39 -21.23
CA ARG A 24 17.74 5.17 -21.19
C ARG A 24 16.26 5.44 -21.39
N TYR A 25 15.72 6.52 -20.82
CA TYR A 25 14.36 6.96 -21.11
C TYR A 25 14.21 7.21 -22.60
N HIS A 26 15.18 7.86 -23.25
CA HIS A 26 15.21 8.07 -24.69
C HIS A 26 15.35 6.79 -25.51
N ARG A 27 16.05 5.76 -25.02
CA ARG A 27 16.11 4.42 -25.63
C ARG A 27 14.85 3.59 -25.42
N LEU A 28 14.02 3.91 -24.43
CA LEU A 28 12.75 3.24 -24.20
C LEU A 28 11.78 3.64 -25.31
N GLY A 29 11.36 2.67 -26.11
CA GLY A 29 10.41 2.91 -27.19
C GLY A 29 9.16 3.63 -26.67
N TRP A 30 8.52 4.41 -27.52
CA TRP A 30 7.32 5.22 -27.21
C TRP A 30 6.28 4.52 -26.31
N LYS A 31 6.09 3.20 -26.50
CA LYS A 31 5.19 2.37 -25.68
C LYS A 31 5.60 2.29 -24.20
N GLY A 32 6.89 2.20 -23.90
CA GLY A 32 7.40 2.17 -22.52
C GLY A 32 7.30 3.52 -21.83
N LYS A 33 7.50 4.62 -22.57
CA LYS A 33 7.27 5.98 -22.07
C LYS A 33 5.80 6.23 -21.73
N LEU A 34 4.90 5.75 -22.59
CA LEU A 34 3.46 5.82 -22.35
C LEU A 34 3.05 5.05 -21.08
N VAL A 35 3.52 3.82 -20.90
CA VAL A 35 3.16 3.00 -19.72
C VAL A 35 3.66 3.64 -18.43
N PHE A 36 4.90 4.14 -18.40
CA PHE A 36 5.45 4.82 -17.21
C PHE A 36 4.76 6.16 -16.93
N GLY A 37 4.54 6.98 -17.96
CA GLY A 37 3.84 8.26 -17.84
C GLY A 37 2.40 8.05 -17.38
N LEU A 38 1.61 7.30 -18.14
CA LEU A 38 0.20 7.02 -17.82
C LEU A 38 0.04 6.34 -16.46
N GLY A 39 0.92 5.40 -16.09
CA GLY A 39 0.87 4.74 -14.79
C GLY A 39 1.11 5.72 -13.63
N SER A 40 2.16 6.52 -13.73
CA SER A 40 2.48 7.56 -12.72
C SER A 40 1.38 8.61 -12.63
N ASP A 41 0.89 9.09 -13.78
CA ASP A 41 -0.15 10.12 -13.86
C ASP A 41 -1.48 9.60 -13.32
N CYS A 42 -1.86 8.35 -13.62
CA CYS A 42 -3.06 7.72 -13.07
C CYS A 42 -3.01 7.59 -11.54
N ILE A 43 -1.86 7.21 -10.97
CA ILE A 43 -1.70 7.10 -9.51
C ILE A 43 -1.77 8.47 -8.84
N PHE A 44 -1.09 9.47 -9.40
CA PHE A 44 -1.12 10.83 -8.89
C PHE A 44 -2.54 11.42 -8.96
N LEU A 45 -3.22 11.24 -10.10
CA LEU A 45 -4.59 11.69 -10.30
C LEU A 45 -5.56 10.98 -9.33
N ALA A 46 -5.43 9.66 -9.15
CA ALA A 46 -6.24 8.92 -8.19
C ALA A 46 -6.04 9.45 -6.75
N GLY A 47 -4.80 9.74 -6.36
CA GLY A 47 -4.49 10.36 -5.06
C GLY A 47 -5.14 11.73 -4.90
N VAL A 48 -5.04 12.60 -5.90
CA VAL A 48 -5.66 13.94 -5.90
C VAL A 48 -7.18 13.85 -5.85
N VAL A 49 -7.79 12.95 -6.63
CA VAL A 49 -9.23 12.70 -6.64
C VAL A 49 -9.73 12.24 -5.27
N VAL A 50 -8.99 11.33 -4.62
CA VAL A 50 -9.31 10.88 -3.25
C VAL A 50 -9.26 12.04 -2.25
N LEU A 51 -8.30 12.96 -2.40
CA LEU A 51 -8.19 14.13 -1.53
C LEU A 51 -9.31 15.16 -1.77
N ILE A 52 -9.81 15.31 -3.01
CA ILE A 52 -10.88 16.26 -3.37
C ILE A 52 -12.27 15.75 -2.98
N ILE A 53 -12.57 14.47 -3.23
CA ILE A 53 -13.90 13.88 -2.95
C ILE A 53 -14.17 13.81 -1.44
N GLY A 54 -13.12 13.77 -0.63
CA GLY A 54 -13.21 13.66 0.82
C GLY A 54 -13.53 12.23 1.28
N PRO A 55 -13.16 11.87 2.52
CA PRO A 55 -13.26 10.50 2.99
C PRO A 55 -14.71 10.00 3.06
N ASN A 56 -15.66 10.83 3.46
CA ASN A 56 -17.04 10.40 3.77
C ASN A 56 -17.77 9.80 2.54
N GLU A 57 -17.64 10.42 1.38
CA GLU A 57 -18.25 9.96 0.13
C GLU A 57 -17.60 8.67 -0.38
N ILE A 58 -16.28 8.56 -0.21
CA ILE A 58 -15.51 7.36 -0.59
C ILE A 58 -15.94 6.19 0.29
N PHE A 59 -16.04 6.40 1.61
CA PHE A 59 -16.50 5.40 2.55
C PHE A 59 -17.94 4.97 2.26
N ALA A 60 -18.84 5.89 1.93
CA ALA A 60 -20.22 5.55 1.56
C ALA A 60 -20.28 4.63 0.32
N ARG A 61 -19.48 4.92 -0.70
CA ARG A 61 -19.39 4.07 -1.91
C ARG A 61 -18.79 2.69 -1.61
N PHE A 62 -17.74 2.64 -0.81
CA PHE A 62 -17.15 1.37 -0.38
C PHE A 62 -18.10 0.55 0.48
N ALA A 63 -18.87 1.19 1.36
CA ALA A 63 -19.88 0.53 2.18
C ALA A 63 -20.99 -0.08 1.32
N SER A 64 -21.53 0.69 0.36
CA SER A 64 -22.53 0.18 -0.59
C SER A 64 -22.02 -1.00 -1.40
N LEU A 65 -20.76 -0.95 -1.86
CA LEU A 65 -20.14 -2.03 -2.62
C LEU A 65 -19.87 -3.26 -1.74
N ALA A 66 -19.51 -3.05 -0.47
CA ALA A 66 -19.34 -4.13 0.50
C ALA A 66 -20.67 -4.81 0.85
N ASP A 67 -21.78 -4.06 0.95
CA ASP A 67 -23.11 -4.61 1.19
C ASP A 67 -23.60 -5.46 0.00
N GLU A 68 -23.32 -5.03 -1.23
CA GLU A 68 -23.61 -5.81 -2.43
C GLU A 68 -22.81 -7.13 -2.44
N ILE A 69 -21.51 -7.09 -2.12
CA ILE A 69 -20.69 -8.31 -2.03
C ILE A 69 -21.13 -9.20 -0.86
N ARG A 70 -21.51 -8.63 0.30
CA ARG A 70 -22.02 -9.38 1.46
C ARG A 70 -23.31 -10.12 1.16
N SER A 71 -24.15 -9.59 0.28
CA SER A 71 -25.42 -10.25 -0.12
C SER A 71 -25.19 -11.59 -0.83
N LEU A 72 -23.99 -11.83 -1.35
CA LEU A 72 -23.61 -13.10 -1.97
C LEU A 72 -23.26 -14.14 -0.90
N SER A 73 -23.88 -15.31 -0.97
CA SER A 73 -23.67 -16.44 -0.04
C SER A 73 -22.20 -16.92 0.04
N TYR A 74 -21.38 -16.60 -0.96
CA TYR A 74 -19.97 -16.99 -1.08
C TYR A 74 -18.98 -15.83 -0.94
N ALA A 75 -19.38 -14.70 -0.33
CA ALA A 75 -18.54 -13.52 -0.15
C ALA A 75 -17.15 -13.86 0.42
N TRP A 76 -17.08 -14.72 1.43
CA TRP A 76 -15.84 -15.16 2.06
C TRP A 76 -14.87 -15.85 1.08
N ALA A 77 -15.39 -16.66 0.16
CA ALA A 77 -14.59 -17.37 -0.84
C ALA A 77 -14.13 -16.43 -1.95
N ILE A 78 -14.96 -15.45 -2.33
CA ILE A 78 -14.62 -14.41 -3.32
C ILE A 78 -13.46 -13.56 -2.79
N PHE A 79 -13.54 -13.07 -1.55
CA PHE A 79 -12.45 -12.29 -0.95
C PHE A 79 -11.16 -13.08 -0.81
N LEU A 80 -11.26 -14.36 -0.42
CA LEU A 80 -10.10 -15.24 -0.36
C LEU A 80 -9.47 -15.40 -1.75
N ALA A 81 -10.25 -15.72 -2.77
CA ALA A 81 -9.76 -15.92 -4.13
C ALA A 81 -9.15 -14.64 -4.72
N VAL A 82 -9.83 -13.50 -4.59
CA VAL A 82 -9.35 -12.20 -5.08
C VAL A 82 -8.03 -11.82 -4.40
N THR A 83 -7.93 -11.99 -3.08
CA THR A 83 -6.72 -11.61 -2.33
C THR A 83 -5.54 -12.54 -2.68
N VAL A 84 -5.79 -13.83 -2.87
CA VAL A 84 -4.78 -14.79 -3.34
C VAL A 84 -4.29 -14.43 -4.75
N VAL A 85 -5.20 -14.08 -5.67
CA VAL A 85 -4.84 -13.68 -7.03
C VAL A 85 -4.04 -12.37 -7.03
N LEU A 86 -4.46 -11.37 -6.24
CA LEU A 86 -3.75 -10.09 -6.12
C LEU A 86 -2.37 -10.21 -5.44
N SER A 87 -2.07 -11.36 -4.83
CA SER A 87 -0.77 -11.65 -4.20
C SER A 87 0.31 -12.09 -5.20
N PHE A 88 -0.06 -12.50 -6.41
CA PHE A 88 0.88 -12.85 -7.49
C PHE A 88 1.33 -11.61 -8.26
N PRO A 89 2.64 -11.33 -8.26
CA PRO A 89 3.25 -10.08 -7.72
C PRO A 89 2.25 -9.01 -7.24
N PRO A 90 2.48 -8.32 -6.10
CA PRO A 90 1.48 -7.44 -5.48
C PRO A 90 0.83 -6.51 -6.50
N MET A 91 -0.39 -6.86 -6.89
CA MET A 91 -1.18 -6.14 -7.90
C MET A 91 -1.83 -4.92 -7.24
N ILE A 92 -1.95 -3.84 -8.00
CA ILE A 92 -2.72 -2.67 -7.57
C ILE A 92 -4.15 -3.12 -7.22
N GLY A 93 -4.62 -2.71 -6.04
CA GLY A 93 -5.97 -3.06 -5.55
C GLY A 93 -5.99 -4.08 -4.40
N PHE A 94 -4.85 -4.67 -4.01
CA PHE A 94 -4.77 -5.55 -2.82
C PHE A 94 -5.33 -4.87 -1.56
N GLY A 95 -4.88 -3.65 -1.25
CA GLY A 95 -5.37 -2.89 -0.10
C GLY A 95 -6.88 -2.63 -0.18
N THR A 96 -7.40 -2.29 -1.36
CA THR A 96 -8.83 -2.07 -1.60
C THR A 96 -9.65 -3.33 -1.37
N ALA A 97 -9.18 -4.49 -1.84
CA ALA A 97 -9.82 -5.78 -1.60
C ALA A 97 -9.85 -6.12 -0.10
N GLN A 98 -8.77 -5.82 0.63
CA GLN A 98 -8.70 -6.06 2.07
C GLN A 98 -9.64 -5.14 2.87
N THR A 99 -9.78 -3.86 2.46
CA THR A 99 -10.78 -2.94 3.03
C THR A 99 -12.20 -3.42 2.77
N LEU A 100 -12.52 -3.86 1.54
CA LEU A 100 -13.83 -4.41 1.19
C LEU A 100 -14.15 -5.68 1.97
N ALA A 101 -13.17 -6.57 2.15
CA ALA A 101 -13.33 -7.78 2.95
C ALA A 101 -13.65 -7.44 4.42
N GLY A 102 -13.02 -6.40 4.97
CA GLY A 102 -13.28 -5.90 6.31
C GLY A 102 -14.66 -5.26 6.49
N PHE A 103 -15.20 -4.61 5.46
CA PHE A 103 -16.57 -4.07 5.50
C PHE A 103 -17.64 -5.15 5.30
N ALA A 104 -17.40 -6.10 4.40
CA ALA A 104 -18.36 -7.15 4.06
C ALA A 104 -18.42 -8.27 5.11
N SER A 105 -17.37 -8.50 5.89
CA SER A 105 -17.32 -9.55 6.90
C SER A 105 -17.27 -8.97 8.32
N THR A 106 -17.92 -9.63 9.28
CA THR A 106 -17.77 -9.29 10.71
C THR A 106 -16.30 -9.42 11.13
N LEU A 107 -15.86 -8.64 12.13
CA LEU A 107 -14.45 -8.54 12.56
C LEU A 107 -13.72 -9.89 12.64
N TRP A 108 -14.30 -10.88 13.32
CA TRP A 108 -13.68 -12.20 13.51
C TRP A 108 -13.62 -13.06 12.23
N PRO A 109 -14.74 -13.33 11.53
CA PRO A 109 -14.69 -14.05 10.25
C PRO A 109 -13.87 -13.34 9.16
N GLY A 110 -13.97 -12.01 9.06
CA GLY A 110 -13.24 -11.22 8.08
C GLY A 110 -11.73 -11.28 8.30
N PHE A 111 -11.31 -11.20 9.57
CA PHE A 111 -9.90 -11.37 9.95
C PHE A 111 -9.38 -12.77 9.53
N LEU A 112 -10.13 -13.83 9.82
CA LEU A 112 -9.70 -15.20 9.47
C LEU A 112 -9.62 -15.41 7.95
N VAL A 113 -10.57 -14.87 7.18
CA VAL A 113 -10.55 -14.94 5.71
C VAL A 113 -9.35 -14.17 5.17
N SER A 114 -9.10 -12.96 5.66
CA SER A 114 -7.95 -12.16 5.24
C SER A 114 -6.62 -12.84 5.61
N ALA A 115 -6.47 -13.29 6.87
CA ALA A 115 -5.27 -13.99 7.32
C ALA A 115 -5.02 -15.28 6.51
N GLY A 116 -6.06 -16.08 6.27
CA GLY A 116 -5.97 -17.29 5.45
C GLY A 116 -5.57 -16.99 4.01
N SER A 117 -6.17 -15.95 3.42
CA SER A 117 -5.84 -15.53 2.05
C SER A 117 -4.40 -15.01 1.92
N CYS A 118 -3.89 -14.27 2.91
CA CYS A 118 -2.52 -13.79 2.96
C CYS A 118 -1.52 -14.94 3.10
N LEU A 119 -1.83 -15.93 3.94
CA LEU A 119 -0.99 -17.13 4.09
C LEU A 119 -0.93 -17.90 2.78
N LEU A 120 -2.08 -18.19 2.17
CA LEU A 120 -2.15 -18.91 0.89
C LEU A 120 -1.45 -18.14 -0.24
N GLY A 121 -1.72 -16.83 -0.36
CA GLY A 121 -1.08 -15.95 -1.35
C GLY A 121 0.44 -15.91 -1.17
N SER A 122 0.92 -15.73 0.07
CA SER A 122 2.35 -15.76 0.39
C SER A 122 2.98 -17.09 0.00
N THR A 123 2.35 -18.22 0.34
CA THR A 123 2.87 -19.55 0.03
C THR A 123 3.04 -19.77 -1.48
N LEU A 124 2.05 -19.33 -2.27
CA LEU A 124 2.09 -19.41 -3.74
C LEU A 124 3.15 -18.48 -4.34
N THR A 125 3.29 -17.26 -3.82
CA THR A 125 4.33 -16.32 -4.24
C THR A 125 5.72 -16.85 -3.89
N PHE A 126 5.90 -17.47 -2.73
CA PHE A 126 7.17 -18.14 -2.38
C PHE A 126 7.48 -19.30 -3.33
N LEU A 127 6.47 -20.09 -3.72
CA LEU A 127 6.67 -21.15 -4.71
C LEU A 127 7.07 -20.57 -6.08
N TYR A 128 6.43 -19.49 -6.51
CA TYR A 128 6.79 -18.78 -7.74
C TYR A 128 8.23 -18.25 -7.68
N LEU A 129 8.63 -17.62 -6.58
CA LEU A 129 10.01 -17.14 -6.37
C LEU A 129 11.01 -18.29 -6.31
N PHE A 130 10.64 -19.43 -5.72
CA PHE A 130 11.49 -20.62 -5.68
C PHE A 130 11.75 -21.16 -7.09
N ILE A 131 10.71 -21.25 -7.93
CA ILE A 131 10.87 -21.63 -9.33
C ILE A 131 11.72 -20.58 -10.07
N GLY A 132 11.46 -19.29 -9.80
CA GLY A 132 12.22 -18.16 -10.30
C GLY A 132 13.72 -18.24 -9.96
N ASP A 133 14.09 -18.61 -8.73
CA ASP A 133 15.50 -18.81 -8.31
C ASP A 133 16.17 -19.94 -9.10
N ARG A 134 15.44 -21.02 -9.39
CA ARG A 134 15.95 -22.12 -10.22
C ARG A 134 16.15 -21.69 -11.66
N VAL A 135 15.23 -20.90 -12.23
CA VAL A 135 15.38 -20.34 -13.57
C VAL A 135 16.50 -19.29 -13.60
N TYR A 136 16.62 -18.47 -12.55
CA TYR A 136 17.67 -17.47 -12.39
C TYR A 136 19.06 -18.08 -12.38
N LYS A 137 19.22 -19.31 -11.88
CA LYS A 137 20.48 -20.09 -11.95
C LYS A 137 20.90 -20.49 -13.37
N PHE A 138 20.03 -20.34 -14.36
CA PHE A 138 20.37 -20.51 -15.78
C PHE A 138 20.47 -19.18 -16.55
N ALA A 139 20.09 -18.04 -15.95
CA ALA A 139 20.28 -16.72 -16.56
C ALA A 139 21.77 -16.34 -16.65
N ASP A 140 22.16 -15.57 -17.67
CA ASP A 140 23.56 -15.23 -17.96
C ASP A 140 24.27 -14.57 -16.76
N PRO A 141 25.43 -15.09 -16.30
CA PRO A 141 26.11 -14.63 -15.08
C PRO A 141 26.63 -13.19 -15.18
N GLU A 142 26.96 -12.70 -16.38
CA GLU A 142 27.40 -11.31 -16.61
C GLU A 142 26.28 -10.30 -16.29
N SER A 143 25.02 -10.67 -16.56
CA SER A 143 23.84 -9.84 -16.29
C SER A 143 23.35 -9.91 -14.83
N ARG A 144 23.89 -10.82 -14.00
CA ARG A 144 23.39 -11.11 -12.63
C ARG A 144 23.83 -10.11 -11.56
N GLY A 145 25.07 -9.62 -11.65
CA GLY A 145 25.67 -8.76 -10.63
C GLY A 145 25.48 -7.27 -10.88
N GLU A 146 25.14 -6.91 -12.11
CA GLU A 146 25.12 -5.52 -12.56
C GLU A 146 23.74 -4.88 -12.33
N MET A 147 23.34 -4.75 -11.06
CA MET A 147 22.24 -3.85 -10.73
C MET A 147 22.75 -2.41 -10.88
N ASP A 148 22.41 -1.79 -12.01
CA ASP A 148 22.88 -0.45 -12.40
C ASP A 148 22.78 0.50 -11.20
N THR A 149 23.89 1.17 -10.90
CA THR A 149 23.98 2.11 -9.75
C THR A 149 22.91 3.19 -9.86
N LEU A 150 22.48 3.48 -11.08
CA LEU A 150 21.38 4.36 -11.42
C LEU A 150 20.01 3.86 -10.92
N SER A 151 19.70 2.57 -11.06
CA SER A 151 18.45 1.99 -10.55
C SER A 151 18.37 2.07 -9.03
N LYS A 152 19.51 1.88 -8.34
CA LYS A 152 19.63 2.09 -6.90
C LYS A 152 19.43 3.57 -6.53
N GLY A 153 20.02 4.48 -7.31
CA GLY A 153 19.96 5.93 -7.09
C GLY A 153 18.61 6.58 -7.44
N LEU A 154 17.84 6.04 -8.39
CA LEU A 154 16.49 6.52 -8.75
C LEU A 154 15.39 5.98 -7.85
N ASN A 155 15.55 4.75 -7.33
CA ASN A 155 14.55 4.17 -6.44
C ASN A 155 14.49 4.90 -5.09
N ALA A 156 15.65 5.27 -4.53
CA ALA A 156 15.73 6.00 -3.26
C ALA A 156 14.90 7.30 -3.20
N PRO A 157 15.00 8.25 -4.15
CA PRO A 157 14.16 9.45 -4.13
C PRO A 157 12.68 9.15 -4.35
N SER A 158 12.31 8.15 -5.15
CA SER A 158 10.89 7.76 -5.28
C SER A 158 10.30 7.23 -3.97
N ILE A 159 11.09 6.53 -3.16
CA ILE A 159 10.68 6.09 -1.82
C ILE A 159 10.51 7.31 -0.90
N VAL A 160 11.41 8.28 -0.95
CA VAL A 160 11.30 9.51 -0.12
C VAL A 160 10.08 10.34 -0.51
N VAL A 161 9.85 10.54 -1.81
CA VAL A 161 8.69 11.31 -2.31
C VAL A 161 7.38 10.62 -1.96
N SER A 162 7.29 9.30 -2.17
CA SER A 162 6.08 8.54 -1.81
C SER A 162 5.84 8.52 -0.29
N ALA A 163 6.89 8.39 0.52
CA ALA A 163 6.77 8.48 1.98
C ALA A 163 6.28 9.86 2.43
N ALA A 164 6.82 10.94 1.85
CA ALA A 164 6.40 12.31 2.18
C ALA A 164 4.92 12.55 1.82
N LEU A 165 4.48 12.08 0.64
CA LEU A 165 3.07 12.15 0.24
C LEU A 165 2.16 11.34 1.18
N ALA A 166 2.56 10.13 1.56
CA ALA A 166 1.81 9.28 2.48
C ALA A 166 1.68 9.91 3.88
N VAL A 167 2.76 10.50 4.39
CA VAL A 167 2.77 11.23 5.67
C VAL A 167 1.88 12.46 5.58
N GLY A 168 1.98 13.24 4.50
CA GLY A 168 1.15 14.42 4.28
C GLY A 168 -0.35 14.09 4.23
N ALA A 169 -0.73 13.05 3.47
CA ALA A 169 -2.10 12.57 3.40
C ALA A 169 -2.60 12.08 4.77
N SER A 170 -1.79 11.30 5.49
CA SER A 170 -2.14 10.82 6.84
C SER A 170 -2.33 11.97 7.82
N TYR A 171 -1.46 12.98 7.77
CA TYR A 171 -1.55 14.19 8.60
C TYR A 171 -2.83 14.99 8.30
N TYR A 172 -3.18 15.12 7.02
CA TYR A 172 -4.43 15.77 6.61
C TYR A 172 -5.66 15.06 7.19
N VAL A 173 -5.75 13.73 7.01
CA VAL A 173 -6.87 12.93 7.55
C VAL A 173 -6.94 13.08 9.07
N TYR A 174 -5.80 12.98 9.77
CA TYR A 174 -5.75 13.14 11.23
C TYR A 174 -6.29 14.51 11.68
N ASN A 175 -5.90 15.59 11.00
CA ASN A 175 -6.36 16.94 11.35
C ASN A 175 -7.87 17.16 11.12
N VAL A 176 -8.44 16.47 10.13
CA VAL A 176 -9.89 16.49 9.86
C VAL A 176 -10.65 15.59 10.84
N SER A 177 -10.07 14.46 11.26
CA SER A 177 -10.70 13.49 12.17
C SER A 177 -10.65 13.90 13.64
N ARG A 178 -9.55 14.53 14.10
CA ARG A 178 -9.35 14.87 15.52
C ARG A 178 -10.51 15.61 16.22
N PRO A 179 -11.24 16.59 15.62
CA PRO A 179 -12.33 17.25 16.33
C PRO A 179 -13.59 16.36 16.45
N LEU A 180 -13.73 15.31 15.64
CA LEU A 180 -14.84 14.35 15.75
C LEU A 180 -14.57 13.29 16.82
N THR A 181 -13.30 12.97 17.12
CA THR A 181 -12.97 11.88 18.06
C THR A 181 -12.96 12.33 19.51
N SER A 182 -12.80 13.63 19.81
CA SER A 182 -12.72 14.13 21.19
C SER A 182 -13.93 13.78 22.08
N PRO A 183 -15.20 13.78 21.62
CA PRO A 183 -16.33 13.41 22.46
C PRO A 183 -16.36 11.88 22.74
N ILE A 184 -15.95 11.07 21.76
CA ILE A 184 -15.90 9.61 21.87
C ILE A 184 -14.83 9.20 22.90
N TYR A 185 -13.65 9.82 22.87
CA TYR A 185 -12.61 9.54 23.85
C TYR A 185 -13.06 9.86 25.28
N VAL A 186 -13.73 11.01 25.49
CA VAL A 186 -14.25 11.38 26.82
C VAL A 186 -15.32 10.38 27.29
N PHE A 187 -16.23 9.97 26.41
CA PHE A 187 -17.26 8.97 26.74
C PHE A 187 -16.66 7.60 27.09
N VAL A 188 -15.68 7.11 26.31
CA VAL A 188 -15.02 5.82 26.59
C VAL A 188 -14.19 5.89 27.87
N THR A 189 -13.53 7.01 28.18
CA THR A 189 -12.81 7.17 29.45
C THR A 189 -13.74 7.24 30.65
N ASP A 190 -14.97 7.72 30.48
CA ASP A 190 -15.99 7.76 31.52
C ASP A 190 -16.55 6.35 31.79
N GLU A 191 -16.84 5.59 30.73
CA GLU A 191 -17.34 4.21 30.83
C GLU A 191 -16.29 3.21 31.33
N SER A 192 -15.00 3.46 31.06
CA SER A 192 -13.89 2.63 31.55
C SER A 192 -13.32 3.09 32.90
N SER A 193 -13.88 4.14 33.51
CA SER A 193 -13.49 4.55 34.86
C SER A 193 -13.92 3.48 35.88
N PRO A 194 -13.03 3.05 36.79
CA PRO A 194 -13.32 1.99 37.77
C PRO A 194 -14.47 2.32 38.75
N ASP A 195 -14.99 3.54 38.72
CA ASP A 195 -16.11 3.99 39.53
C ASP A 195 -17.49 3.54 38.98
N ASN A 196 -17.54 2.98 37.76
CA ASN A 196 -18.77 2.48 37.11
C ASN A 196 -18.99 0.95 37.25
N GLU A 197 -18.26 0.27 38.12
CA GLU A 197 -18.65 -1.09 38.55
C GLU A 197 -19.89 -1.00 39.47
N GLU A 198 -21.07 -1.14 38.89
CA GLU A 198 -22.32 -1.33 39.62
C GLU A 198 -22.17 -2.56 40.55
N PRO A 199 -22.52 -2.47 41.86
CA PRO A 199 -22.37 -3.60 42.77
C PRO A 199 -23.24 -4.75 42.28
N ARG A 200 -22.58 -5.83 41.84
CA ARG A 200 -23.19 -7.09 41.46
C ARG A 200 -23.98 -7.60 42.67
N CYS A 201 -25.29 -7.32 42.71
CA CYS A 201 -26.17 -7.77 43.78
C CYS A 201 -26.03 -9.29 43.93
N SER A 202 -25.54 -9.71 45.09
CA SER A 202 -25.47 -11.08 45.52
C SER A 202 -26.89 -11.63 45.66
N SER A 203 -27.36 -12.36 44.65
CA SER A 203 -28.57 -13.19 44.76
C SER A 203 -28.24 -14.38 45.67
N SER A 204 -28.80 -14.34 46.87
CA SER A 204 -29.00 -15.51 47.75
C SER A 204 -30.01 -16.48 47.15
#